data_AF-A0A545T011-F1
#
_entry.id   AF-A0A545T011-F1
#
_cell.length_a   1.000
_cell.length_b   1.000
_cell.length_c   1.000
_cell.angle_alpha   90.00
_cell.angle_beta   90.00
_cell.angle_gamma   90.00
#
_symmetry.space_group_name_H-M   'P 1'
#
loop_
_entity.id
_entity.type
_entity.pdbx_description
1 polymer ?
#
loop_
_entity_poly.entity_id
_entity_poly.type
_entity_poly.pdbx_seq_one_letter_code
_entity_poly.pdbx_strand_id
1 'polypeptide(L)'
;MQWPFRLWSFGEAIAMDGLLQAASTVGRSTYQAYVHALLLATVARNIGRNDNDHLVPARALLCLYHRLGDQRFLDAAGKVVAFHEHLPTTKYGALLVRAQQPGWAHQIWVDSMDIVGPLYVAYAKATGEDQWHERAVMLTLAYARHLQTESGLFLHGFDNHAGPNGGLWARGQGWALAGMGDVLENSPASTRGYSELHERYLRLVEAVVTRQQPSGLWNTVIGDTDTYEETTLAAMFVTEMTSRRVGGAPVRTATENARLAVRSHVTSDGHLELVSSATPIGQHSTYATRPFGFYPWGQGALLNMECRSSDNEG
;
A
#
# COMPACT_ATOMS: atom_id res chain seq x y z
N MET A 1 9.17 21.40 5.02
CA MET A 1 9.45 20.42 3.95
C MET A 1 8.53 20.73 2.76
N GLN A 2 9.07 21.28 1.66
CA GLN A 2 8.29 21.52 0.43
C GLN A 2 8.51 20.34 -0.53
N TRP A 3 7.78 19.25 -0.31
CA TRP A 3 7.60 18.26 -1.37
C TRP A 3 6.46 18.75 -2.26
N PRO A 4 6.69 19.04 -3.54
CA PRO A 4 5.62 19.41 -4.43
C PRO A 4 4.79 18.14 -4.74
N PHE A 5 3.74 17.90 -3.95
CA PHE A 5 2.68 16.90 -4.21
C PHE A 5 1.98 17.27 -5.54
N ARG A 6 2.61 16.95 -6.67
CA ARG A 6 2.15 17.37 -8.02
C ARG A 6 1.73 16.20 -8.91
N LEU A 7 2.12 14.96 -8.57
CA LEU A 7 1.68 13.74 -9.23
C LEU A 7 1.12 12.77 -8.18
N TRP A 8 -0.02 12.15 -8.46
CA TRP A 8 -0.56 11.10 -7.59
C TRP A 8 0.20 9.81 -7.84
N SER A 9 1.02 9.40 -6.88
CA SER A 9 1.69 8.10 -6.87
C SER A 9 1.44 7.41 -5.53
N PHE A 10 1.84 6.14 -5.44
CA PHE A 10 1.69 5.29 -4.26
C PHE A 10 2.31 5.93 -3.00
N GLY A 11 3.37 6.70 -3.17
CA GLY A 11 4.07 7.40 -2.08
C GLY A 11 3.24 8.48 -1.39
N GLU A 12 2.53 9.29 -2.17
CA GLU A 12 1.70 10.37 -1.61
C GLU A 12 0.51 9.80 -0.85
N ALA A 13 -0.08 8.69 -1.31
CA ALA A 13 -1.22 8.05 -0.66
C ALA A 13 -0.88 7.60 0.77
N ILE A 14 0.18 6.79 0.95
CA ILE A 14 0.57 6.31 2.29
C ILE A 14 0.97 7.45 3.23
N ALA A 15 1.57 8.52 2.71
CA ALA A 15 1.91 9.70 3.50
C ALA A 15 0.66 10.48 3.94
N MET A 16 -0.35 10.61 3.08
CA MET A 16 -1.63 11.21 3.44
C MET A 16 -2.36 10.39 4.51
N ASP A 17 -2.38 9.07 4.35
CA ASP A 17 -2.98 8.18 5.35
C ASP A 17 -2.25 8.29 6.70
N GLY A 18 -0.92 8.35 6.68
CA GLY A 18 -0.11 8.56 7.89
C GLY A 18 -0.39 9.91 8.57
N LEU A 19 -0.54 10.99 7.79
CA LEU A 19 -0.89 12.31 8.33
C LEU A 19 -2.31 12.34 8.91
N LEU A 20 -3.28 11.70 8.26
CA LEU A 20 -4.65 11.59 8.76
C LEU A 20 -4.72 10.76 10.04
N GLN A 21 -3.96 9.66 10.13
CA GLN A 21 -3.85 8.87 11.35
C GLN A 21 -3.19 9.69 12.46
N ALA A 22 -2.06 10.33 12.19
CA ALA A 22 -1.37 11.18 13.15
C ALA A 22 -2.26 12.31 13.67
N ALA A 23 -3.08 12.92 12.81
CA ALA A 23 -4.03 13.96 13.21
C ALA A 23 -4.96 13.48 14.33
N SER A 24 -5.43 12.23 14.25
CA SER A 24 -6.26 11.60 15.27
C SER A 24 -5.46 11.25 16.52
N THR A 25 -4.32 10.58 16.36
CA THR A 25 -3.50 10.09 17.47
C THR A 25 -2.94 11.20 18.35
N VAL A 26 -2.41 12.28 17.77
CA VAL A 26 -1.82 13.39 18.54
C VAL A 26 -2.76 14.58 18.72
N GLY A 27 -4.00 14.50 18.24
CA GLY A 27 -4.98 15.59 18.31
C GLY A 27 -4.58 16.86 17.55
N ARG A 28 -3.71 16.77 16.54
CA ARG A 28 -3.22 17.92 15.76
C ARG A 28 -4.00 18.08 14.46
N SER A 29 -4.99 18.97 14.48
CA SER A 29 -5.84 19.28 13.32
C SER A 29 -5.09 19.83 12.11
N THR A 30 -3.87 20.37 12.28
CA THR A 30 -3.05 20.90 11.18
C THR A 30 -2.66 19.84 10.16
N TYR A 31 -2.44 18.59 10.58
CA TYR A 31 -2.14 17.49 9.64
C TYR A 31 -3.35 17.14 8.78
N GLN A 32 -4.54 17.05 9.39
CA GLN A 32 -5.79 16.87 8.64
C GLN A 32 -6.08 18.05 7.71
N ALA A 33 -5.87 19.29 8.17
CA ALA A 33 -6.08 20.49 7.37
C ALA A 33 -5.17 20.52 6.13
N TYR A 34 -3.92 20.05 6.27
CA TYR A 34 -2.98 19.92 5.16
C TYR A 34 -3.48 18.91 4.11
N VAL A 35 -3.86 17.70 4.53
CA VAL A 35 -4.40 16.68 3.62
C VAL A 35 -5.70 17.15 2.97
N HIS A 36 -6.59 17.78 3.75
CA HIS A 36 -7.84 18.36 3.28
C HIS A 36 -7.61 19.42 2.19
N ALA A 37 -6.67 20.34 2.37
CA ALA A 37 -6.35 21.36 1.36
C ALA A 37 -5.83 20.75 0.06
N LEU A 38 -4.94 19.74 0.15
CA LEU A 38 -4.44 19.04 -1.02
C LEU A 38 -5.57 18.32 -1.77
N LEU A 39 -6.42 17.57 -1.05
CA LEU A 39 -7.50 16.82 -1.66
C LEU A 39 -8.62 17.71 -2.22
N LEU A 40 -8.92 18.85 -1.60
CA LEU A 40 -9.83 19.83 -2.21
C LEU A 40 -9.30 20.36 -3.56
N ALA A 41 -8.01 20.66 -3.64
CA ALA A 41 -7.39 21.07 -4.91
C ALA A 41 -7.46 19.95 -5.96
N THR A 42 -7.32 18.69 -5.55
CA THR A 42 -7.54 17.51 -6.40
C THR A 42 -8.96 17.46 -6.93
N VAL A 43 -9.95 17.53 -6.04
CA VAL A 43 -11.37 17.49 -6.40
C VAL A 43 -11.72 18.62 -7.37
N ALA A 44 -11.19 19.83 -7.15
CA ALA A 44 -11.41 20.99 -8.01
C ALA A 44 -10.90 20.82 -9.45
N ARG A 45 -9.89 19.96 -9.68
CA ARG A 45 -9.39 19.61 -11.02
C ARG A 45 -10.28 18.63 -11.77
N ASN A 46 -11.37 18.15 -11.16
CA ASN A 46 -12.34 17.23 -11.75
C ASN A 46 -11.71 15.90 -12.18
N ILE A 47 -11.18 15.18 -11.19
CA ILE A 47 -10.53 13.88 -11.31
C ILE A 47 -11.43 12.76 -11.89
N GLY A 48 -10.79 11.66 -12.27
CA GLY A 48 -11.44 10.48 -12.85
C GLY A 48 -11.76 10.67 -14.34
N ARG A 49 -11.05 11.61 -14.98
CA ARG A 49 -11.29 11.99 -16.38
C ARG A 49 -10.09 11.81 -17.30
N ASN A 50 -8.88 11.73 -16.74
CA ASN A 50 -7.66 11.62 -17.52
C ASN A 50 -6.68 10.63 -16.88
N ASP A 51 -5.71 10.21 -17.67
CA ASP A 51 -4.81 9.10 -17.37
C ASP A 51 -3.83 9.36 -16.23
N ASN A 52 -3.75 10.61 -15.75
CA ASN A 52 -2.94 10.95 -14.58
C ASN A 52 -3.69 10.74 -13.26
N ASP A 53 -4.99 10.43 -13.32
CA ASP A 53 -5.82 10.23 -12.13
C ASP A 53 -5.86 8.76 -11.67
N HIS A 54 -5.08 7.89 -12.31
CA HIS A 54 -5.11 6.44 -12.08
C HIS A 54 -4.74 6.00 -10.65
N LEU A 55 -3.99 6.83 -9.93
CA LEU A 55 -3.57 6.61 -8.54
C LEU A 55 -4.02 7.73 -7.59
N VAL A 56 -5.13 8.41 -7.90
CA VAL A 56 -5.72 9.37 -6.94
C VAL A 56 -5.86 8.67 -5.58
N PRO A 57 -5.47 9.32 -4.47
CA PRO A 57 -5.54 8.79 -3.11
C PRO A 57 -6.99 8.77 -2.62
N ALA A 58 -7.83 7.97 -3.28
CA ALA A 58 -9.27 7.97 -3.08
C ALA A 58 -9.67 7.39 -1.72
N ARG A 59 -8.83 6.56 -1.11
CA ARG A 59 -8.98 6.17 0.31
C ARG A 59 -8.93 7.39 1.24
N ALA A 60 -8.00 8.32 1.01
CA ALA A 60 -7.91 9.55 1.81
C ALA A 60 -9.11 10.49 1.55
N LEU A 61 -9.66 10.53 0.33
CA LEU A 61 -10.94 11.22 0.05
C LEU A 61 -12.06 10.64 0.94
N LEU A 62 -12.21 9.32 0.96
CA LEU A 62 -13.25 8.65 1.74
C LEU A 62 -13.04 8.79 3.26
N CYS A 63 -11.79 8.82 3.72
CA CYS A 63 -11.47 9.14 5.11
C CYS A 63 -11.95 10.55 5.49
N LEU A 64 -11.70 11.55 4.64
CA LEU A 64 -12.19 12.92 4.88
C LEU A 64 -13.71 13.02 4.81
N TYR A 65 -14.37 12.30 3.88
CA TYR A 65 -15.82 12.20 3.85
C TYR A 65 -16.39 11.71 5.19
N HIS A 66 -15.87 10.62 5.74
CA HIS A 66 -16.33 10.10 7.03
C HIS A 66 -16.09 11.06 8.20
N ARG A 67 -14.97 11.79 8.19
CA ARG A 67 -14.62 12.73 9.27
C ARG A 67 -15.38 14.05 9.21
N LEU A 68 -15.68 14.53 8.00
CA LEU A 68 -16.19 15.90 7.79
C LEU A 68 -17.62 15.96 7.26
N GLY A 69 -18.15 14.85 6.73
CA GLY A 69 -19.47 14.82 6.08
C GLY A 69 -19.53 15.58 4.75
N ASP A 70 -18.40 15.94 4.16
CA ASP A 70 -18.36 16.70 2.91
C ASP A 70 -18.53 15.79 1.69
N GLN A 71 -19.74 15.83 1.12
CA GLN A 71 -20.18 15.00 -0.01
C GLN A 71 -19.25 15.10 -1.24
N ARG A 72 -18.54 16.22 -1.41
CA ARG A 72 -17.63 16.41 -2.56
C ARG A 72 -16.53 15.35 -2.59
N PHE A 73 -16.10 14.84 -1.44
CA PHE A 73 -15.10 13.78 -1.38
C PHE A 73 -15.65 12.41 -1.79
N LEU A 74 -16.88 12.07 -1.38
CA LEU A 74 -17.55 10.83 -1.80
C LEU A 74 -17.82 10.86 -3.31
N ASP A 75 -18.36 11.96 -3.83
CA ASP A 75 -18.60 12.12 -5.26
C ASP A 75 -17.31 12.00 -6.08
N ALA A 76 -16.21 12.55 -5.57
CA ALA A 76 -14.91 12.47 -6.22
C ALA A 76 -14.33 11.03 -6.18
N ALA A 77 -14.47 10.31 -5.06
CA ALA A 77 -14.09 8.91 -4.98
C ALA A 77 -14.94 8.04 -5.94
N GLY A 78 -16.23 8.30 -6.06
CA GLY A 78 -17.12 7.64 -7.02
C GLY A 78 -16.68 7.82 -8.47
N LYS A 79 -16.14 8.99 -8.84
CA LYS A 79 -15.53 9.20 -10.17
C LYS A 79 -14.30 8.33 -10.40
N VAL A 80 -13.46 8.13 -9.36
CA VAL A 80 -12.29 7.26 -9.46
C VAL A 80 -12.70 5.80 -9.60
N VAL A 81 -13.68 5.34 -8.82
CA VAL A 81 -14.26 3.98 -8.95
C VAL A 81 -14.85 3.79 -10.35
N ALA A 82 -15.65 4.74 -10.84
CA ALA A 82 -16.21 4.69 -12.19
C ALA A 82 -15.11 4.62 -13.25
N PHE A 83 -14.04 5.40 -13.12
CA PHE A 83 -12.89 5.32 -14.02
C PHE A 83 -12.21 3.95 -13.97
N HIS A 84 -11.96 3.39 -12.77
CA HIS A 84 -11.35 2.08 -12.58
C HIS A 84 -12.17 0.95 -13.21
N GLU A 85 -13.50 1.00 -13.12
CA GLU A 85 -14.39 -0.01 -13.71
C GLU A 85 -14.35 -0.04 -15.25
N HIS A 86 -13.87 1.03 -15.91
CA HIS A 86 -13.68 1.06 -17.37
C HIS A 86 -12.27 0.65 -17.82
N LEU A 87 -11.35 0.38 -16.89
CA LEU A 87 -10.00 -0.01 -17.25
C LEU A 87 -9.96 -1.43 -17.85
N PRO A 88 -9.05 -1.69 -18.81
CA PRO A 88 -8.83 -3.05 -19.28
C PRO A 88 -8.26 -3.91 -18.15
N THR A 89 -8.48 -5.21 -18.25
CA THR A 89 -8.08 -6.17 -17.21
C THR A 89 -7.20 -7.29 -17.74
N THR A 90 -6.46 -7.92 -16.82
CA THR A 90 -5.75 -9.17 -17.08
C THR A 90 -6.70 -10.36 -17.16
N LYS A 91 -6.18 -11.54 -17.52
CA LYS A 91 -6.98 -12.79 -17.59
C LYS A 91 -7.71 -13.15 -16.29
N TYR A 92 -7.17 -12.74 -15.13
CA TYR A 92 -7.81 -12.97 -13.82
C TYR A 92 -8.66 -11.79 -13.34
N GLY A 93 -8.77 -10.72 -14.13
CA GLY A 93 -9.57 -9.54 -13.81
C GLY A 93 -8.82 -8.43 -13.06
N ALA A 94 -7.48 -8.46 -13.00
CA ALA A 94 -6.72 -7.40 -12.35
C ALA A 94 -6.72 -6.15 -13.23
N LEU A 95 -6.96 -4.97 -12.64
CA LEU A 95 -7.03 -3.73 -13.39
C LEU A 95 -5.65 -3.33 -13.92
N LEU A 96 -5.58 -2.95 -15.20
CA LEU A 96 -4.40 -2.31 -15.77
C LEU A 96 -4.45 -0.81 -15.44
N VAL A 97 -4.16 -0.44 -14.19
CA VAL A 97 -4.25 0.96 -13.70
C VAL A 97 -3.34 1.93 -14.46
N ARG A 98 -2.32 1.42 -15.16
CA ARG A 98 -1.42 2.20 -16.02
C ARG A 98 -1.63 1.91 -17.51
N ALA A 99 -2.81 1.41 -17.90
CA ALA A 99 -3.13 0.99 -19.28
C ALA A 99 -2.82 2.05 -20.35
N GLN A 100 -2.90 3.32 -19.99
CA GLN A 100 -2.72 4.44 -20.91
C GLN A 100 -1.32 5.05 -20.84
N GLN A 101 -0.45 4.55 -19.95
CA GLN A 101 0.94 4.99 -19.83
C GLN A 101 1.82 4.21 -20.81
N PRO A 102 2.55 4.90 -21.72
CA PRO A 102 3.45 4.24 -22.67
C PRO A 102 4.46 3.33 -21.96
N GLY A 103 4.56 2.08 -22.42
CA GLY A 103 5.46 1.07 -21.85
C GLY A 103 4.90 0.27 -20.67
N TRP A 104 3.78 0.69 -20.07
CA TRP A 104 3.14 -0.01 -18.94
C TRP A 104 1.71 -0.46 -19.22
N ALA A 105 1.24 -0.28 -20.44
CA ALA A 105 -0.15 -0.51 -20.85
C ALA A 105 -0.68 -1.92 -20.52
N HIS A 106 0.20 -2.92 -20.49
CA HIS A 106 -0.14 -4.32 -20.30
C HIS A 106 0.34 -4.86 -18.94
N GLN A 107 0.82 -3.99 -18.06
CA GLN A 107 1.46 -4.39 -16.81
C GLN A 107 0.58 -4.12 -15.59
N ILE A 108 0.52 -5.12 -14.71
CA ILE A 108 0.11 -4.94 -13.31
C ILE A 108 1.34 -4.93 -12.41
N TRP A 109 1.24 -4.18 -11.32
CA TRP A 109 2.32 -3.93 -10.37
C TRP A 109 1.83 -4.29 -8.98
N VAL A 110 2.70 -4.84 -8.14
CA VAL A 110 2.36 -5.20 -6.76
C VAL A 110 1.91 -3.99 -5.94
N ASP A 111 2.44 -2.80 -6.22
CA ASP A 111 2.06 -1.53 -5.60
C ASP A 111 0.56 -1.23 -5.73
N SER A 112 -0.06 -1.65 -6.84
CA SER A 112 -1.49 -1.46 -7.07
C SER A 112 -2.38 -2.15 -6.05
N MET A 113 -1.86 -3.15 -5.32
CA MET A 113 -2.63 -3.88 -4.31
C MET A 113 -3.03 -2.99 -3.13
N ASP A 114 -2.21 -2.01 -2.73
CA ASP A 114 -2.55 -1.06 -1.64
C ASP A 114 -3.49 0.07 -2.08
N ILE A 115 -3.79 0.17 -3.37
CA ILE A 115 -4.67 1.22 -3.90
C ILE A 115 -6.01 0.64 -4.33
N VAL A 116 -6.00 -0.39 -5.17
CA VAL A 116 -7.22 -0.85 -5.85
C VAL A 116 -8.17 -1.52 -4.87
N GLY A 117 -7.76 -2.59 -4.19
CA GLY A 117 -8.62 -3.26 -3.21
C GLY A 117 -9.09 -2.33 -2.09
N PRO A 118 -8.16 -1.61 -1.41
CA PRO A 118 -8.48 -0.65 -0.35
C PRO A 118 -9.45 0.47 -0.76
N LEU A 119 -9.37 0.97 -1.99
CA LEU A 119 -10.35 1.94 -2.49
C LEU A 119 -11.78 1.35 -2.45
N TYR A 120 -11.96 0.16 -3.01
CA TYR A 120 -13.30 -0.43 -3.15
C TYR A 120 -13.88 -0.81 -1.79
N VAL A 121 -13.07 -1.26 -0.83
CA VAL A 121 -13.56 -1.57 0.52
C VAL A 121 -13.92 -0.30 1.31
N ALA A 122 -13.14 0.78 1.14
CA ALA A 122 -13.49 2.08 1.71
C ALA A 122 -14.76 2.65 1.07
N TYR A 123 -14.94 2.44 -0.24
CA TYR A 123 -16.13 2.91 -0.97
C TYR A 123 -17.38 2.15 -0.53
N ALA A 124 -17.28 0.83 -0.34
CA ALA A 124 -18.35 -0.01 0.22
C ALA A 124 -18.87 0.54 1.55
N LYS A 125 -17.95 0.90 2.47
CA LYS A 125 -18.29 1.50 3.76
C LYS A 125 -18.96 2.87 3.64
N ALA A 126 -18.53 3.68 2.69
CA ALA A 126 -19.06 5.02 2.50
C ALA A 126 -20.46 5.03 1.87
N THR A 127 -20.75 4.09 0.97
CA THR A 127 -22.05 3.98 0.29
C THR A 127 -23.03 3.03 0.99
N GLY A 128 -22.54 2.08 1.78
CA GLY A 128 -23.33 1.00 2.35
C GLY A 128 -23.73 -0.08 1.34
N GLU A 129 -23.08 -0.14 0.17
CA GLU A 129 -23.40 -1.10 -0.89
C GLU A 129 -22.45 -2.31 -0.84
N ASP A 130 -22.97 -3.46 -0.43
CA ASP A 130 -22.19 -4.70 -0.23
C ASP A 130 -21.47 -5.21 -1.48
N GLN A 131 -21.97 -4.91 -2.68
CA GLN A 131 -21.35 -5.32 -3.94
C GLN A 131 -19.88 -4.87 -4.06
N TRP A 132 -19.52 -3.75 -3.42
CA TRP A 132 -18.16 -3.22 -3.46
C TRP A 132 -17.19 -4.00 -2.59
N HIS A 133 -17.65 -4.68 -1.52
CA HIS A 133 -16.82 -5.62 -0.76
C HIS A 133 -16.42 -6.82 -1.62
N GLU A 134 -17.37 -7.40 -2.34
CA GLU A 134 -17.07 -8.50 -3.26
C GLU A 134 -16.12 -8.05 -4.38
N ARG A 135 -16.36 -6.86 -4.94
CA ARG A 135 -15.48 -6.30 -5.95
C ARG A 135 -14.05 -6.09 -5.43
N ALA A 136 -13.89 -5.57 -4.20
CA ALA A 136 -12.59 -5.37 -3.56
C ALA A 136 -11.82 -6.70 -3.38
N VAL A 137 -12.50 -7.74 -2.88
CA VAL A 137 -11.90 -9.07 -2.69
C VAL A 137 -11.49 -9.68 -4.03
N MET A 138 -12.38 -9.65 -5.03
CA MET A 138 -12.10 -10.23 -6.34
C MET A 138 -10.98 -9.51 -7.09
N LEU A 139 -10.92 -8.18 -7.02
CA LEU A 139 -9.83 -7.40 -7.60
C LEU A 139 -8.50 -7.74 -6.93
N THR A 140 -8.46 -7.79 -5.61
CA THR A 140 -7.24 -8.10 -4.85
C THR A 140 -6.75 -9.53 -5.14
N LEU A 141 -7.66 -10.50 -5.20
CA LEU A 141 -7.35 -11.86 -5.63
C LEU A 141 -6.80 -11.93 -7.05
N ALA A 142 -7.32 -11.12 -7.97
CA ALA A 142 -6.85 -11.10 -9.34
C ALA A 142 -5.36 -10.71 -9.42
N TYR A 143 -4.94 -9.67 -8.69
CA TYR A 143 -3.52 -9.33 -8.57
C TYR A 143 -2.73 -10.46 -7.92
N ALA A 144 -3.20 -11.01 -6.80
CA ALA A 144 -2.50 -12.06 -6.07
C ALA A 144 -2.32 -13.35 -6.90
N ARG A 145 -3.28 -13.73 -7.73
CA ARG A 145 -3.20 -14.90 -8.62
C ARG A 145 -2.15 -14.75 -9.72
N HIS A 146 -1.80 -13.51 -10.09
CA HIS A 146 -0.71 -13.25 -11.05
C HIS A 146 0.65 -13.11 -10.37
N LEU A 147 0.70 -12.43 -9.23
CA LEU A 147 1.95 -11.94 -8.65
C LEU A 147 2.52 -12.86 -7.57
N GLN A 148 1.68 -13.59 -6.82
CA GLN A 148 2.14 -14.43 -5.73
C GLN A 148 2.78 -15.73 -6.26
N THR A 149 4.02 -15.96 -5.86
CA THR A 149 4.81 -17.14 -6.22
C THR A 149 4.54 -18.32 -5.29
N GLU A 150 5.11 -19.48 -5.61
CA GLU A 150 5.08 -20.67 -4.74
C GLU A 150 5.73 -20.40 -3.38
N SER A 151 6.75 -19.54 -3.33
CA SER A 151 7.43 -19.14 -2.09
C SER A 151 6.56 -18.36 -1.09
N GLY A 152 5.36 -17.93 -1.51
CA GLY A 152 4.46 -17.06 -0.75
C GLY A 152 4.69 -15.57 -0.99
N LEU A 153 5.86 -15.18 -1.49
CA LEU A 153 6.21 -13.80 -1.87
C LEU A 153 5.65 -13.41 -3.24
N PHE A 154 5.57 -12.10 -3.48
CA PHE A 154 5.02 -11.50 -4.69
C PHE A 154 6.14 -10.98 -5.60
N LEU A 155 5.99 -11.20 -6.90
CA LEU A 155 6.80 -10.52 -7.92
C LEU A 155 6.38 -9.05 -8.02
N HIS A 156 7.33 -8.19 -8.42
CA HIS A 156 7.06 -6.76 -8.61
C HIS A 156 5.97 -6.53 -9.68
N GLY A 157 5.93 -7.34 -10.75
CA GLY A 157 4.90 -7.19 -11.76
C GLY A 157 4.62 -8.42 -12.62
N PHE A 158 3.67 -8.20 -13.53
CA PHE A 158 3.26 -9.16 -14.54
C PHE A 158 2.79 -8.38 -15.76
N ASP A 159 3.25 -8.79 -16.94
CA ASP A 159 2.81 -8.27 -18.23
C ASP A 159 1.87 -9.26 -18.91
N ASN A 160 0.74 -8.78 -19.43
CA ASN A 160 -0.27 -9.61 -20.10
C ASN A 160 0.24 -10.35 -21.35
N HIS A 161 1.31 -9.87 -21.97
CA HIS A 161 1.91 -10.45 -23.17
C HIS A 161 3.23 -11.16 -22.88
N ALA A 162 4.03 -10.66 -21.93
CA ALA A 162 5.34 -11.22 -21.62
C ALA A 162 5.38 -12.13 -20.36
N GLY A 163 4.32 -12.13 -19.55
CA GLY A 163 4.22 -12.94 -18.33
C GLY A 163 4.86 -12.28 -17.10
N PRO A 164 5.21 -13.06 -16.06
CA PRO A 164 5.75 -12.54 -14.81
C PRO A 164 7.06 -11.76 -15.02
N ASN A 165 7.23 -10.64 -14.31
CA ASN A 165 8.41 -9.79 -14.44
C ASN A 165 8.81 -9.11 -13.12
N GLY A 166 10.04 -8.58 -13.08
CA GLY A 166 10.63 -7.99 -11.88
C GLY A 166 11.02 -8.99 -10.79
N GLY A 167 11.64 -8.51 -9.72
CA GLY A 167 12.13 -9.31 -8.59
C GLY A 167 11.18 -9.39 -7.40
N LEU A 168 11.56 -10.20 -6.40
CA LEU A 168 10.91 -10.31 -5.08
C LEU A 168 11.27 -9.10 -4.21
N TRP A 169 10.81 -7.92 -4.64
CA TRP A 169 11.18 -6.64 -4.07
C TRP A 169 10.55 -6.43 -2.69
N ALA A 170 11.36 -6.02 -1.70
CA ALA A 170 10.96 -5.88 -0.31
C ALA A 170 9.76 -4.94 -0.11
N ARG A 171 9.87 -3.67 -0.54
CA ARG A 171 8.77 -2.71 -0.41
C ARG A 171 7.51 -3.14 -1.17
N GLY A 172 7.66 -3.89 -2.26
CA GLY A 172 6.55 -4.51 -2.97
C GLY A 172 5.74 -5.49 -2.11
N GLN A 173 6.41 -6.25 -1.23
CA GLN A 173 5.71 -7.10 -0.26
C GLN A 173 4.93 -6.28 0.75
N GLY A 174 5.46 -5.12 1.14
CA GLY A 174 4.78 -4.18 2.04
C GLY A 174 3.45 -3.72 1.45
N TRP A 175 3.43 -3.35 0.17
CA TRP A 175 2.20 -2.96 -0.53
C TRP A 175 1.19 -4.11 -0.63
N ALA A 176 1.66 -5.33 -0.89
CA ALA A 176 0.80 -6.51 -0.89
C ALA A 176 0.21 -6.78 0.50
N LEU A 177 1.01 -6.71 1.56
CA LEU A 177 0.54 -6.86 2.95
C LEU A 177 -0.53 -5.82 3.29
N ALA A 178 -0.24 -4.54 3.03
CA ALA A 178 -1.15 -3.42 3.29
C ALA A 178 -2.48 -3.58 2.56
N GLY A 179 -2.42 -3.84 1.24
CA GLY A 179 -3.61 -4.00 0.41
C GLY A 179 -4.46 -5.21 0.77
N MET A 180 -3.85 -6.39 0.88
CA MET A 180 -4.58 -7.62 1.23
C MET A 180 -5.16 -7.53 2.64
N GLY A 181 -4.36 -7.04 3.58
CA GLY A 181 -4.75 -6.89 4.96
C GLY A 181 -5.93 -5.94 5.11
N ASP A 182 -5.93 -4.79 4.43
CA ASP A 182 -7.00 -3.79 4.53
C ASP A 182 -8.32 -4.33 3.94
N VAL A 183 -8.26 -5.05 2.82
CA VAL A 183 -9.45 -5.68 2.25
C VAL A 183 -10.03 -6.77 3.16
N LEU A 184 -9.18 -7.59 3.78
CA LEU A 184 -9.61 -8.63 4.72
C LEU A 184 -10.22 -8.06 6.00
N GLU A 185 -9.59 -7.04 6.59
CA GLU A 185 -10.09 -6.42 7.82
C GLU A 185 -11.47 -5.75 7.62
N ASN A 186 -11.69 -5.21 6.43
CA ASN A 186 -12.83 -4.34 6.16
C ASN A 186 -13.94 -4.99 5.32
N SER A 187 -13.80 -6.25 4.91
CA SER A 187 -14.84 -7.00 4.19
C SER A 187 -15.48 -8.06 5.08
N PRO A 188 -16.80 -8.33 4.94
CA PRO A 188 -17.43 -9.45 5.63
C PRO A 188 -16.72 -10.77 5.31
N ALA A 189 -16.47 -11.63 6.31
CA ALA A 189 -15.83 -12.92 6.10
C ALA A 189 -16.65 -13.89 5.20
N SER A 190 -17.96 -13.64 5.05
CA SER A 190 -18.84 -14.33 4.11
C SER A 190 -18.69 -13.90 2.65
N THR A 191 -17.91 -12.85 2.37
CA THR A 191 -17.68 -12.34 1.01
C THR A 191 -17.03 -13.41 0.14
N ARG A 192 -17.52 -13.57 -1.09
CA ARG A 192 -16.97 -14.53 -2.04
C ARG A 192 -15.47 -14.28 -2.27
N GLY A 193 -14.66 -15.33 -2.10
CA GLY A 193 -13.20 -15.26 -2.26
C GLY A 193 -12.43 -14.86 -1.00
N TYR A 194 -13.11 -14.46 0.08
CA TYR A 194 -12.45 -14.03 1.33
C TYR A 194 -11.48 -15.10 1.85
N SER A 195 -11.90 -16.36 1.93
CA SER A 195 -11.06 -17.45 2.43
C SER A 195 -9.79 -17.65 1.61
N GLU A 196 -9.89 -17.62 0.27
CA GLU A 196 -8.70 -17.72 -0.59
C GLU A 196 -7.76 -16.53 -0.37
N LEU A 197 -8.31 -15.31 -0.26
CA LEU A 197 -7.51 -14.11 -0.03
C LEU A 197 -6.78 -14.20 1.32
N HIS A 198 -7.46 -14.70 2.34
CA HIS A 198 -6.91 -14.89 3.67
C HIS A 198 -5.79 -15.94 3.68
N GLU A 199 -5.98 -17.09 3.02
CA GLU A 199 -4.94 -18.11 2.89
C GLU A 199 -3.68 -17.58 2.19
N ARG A 200 -3.86 -16.81 1.10
CA ARG A 200 -2.75 -16.15 0.40
C ARG A 200 -2.05 -15.13 1.27
N TYR A 201 -2.79 -14.37 2.06
CA TYR A 201 -2.24 -13.38 2.99
C TYR A 201 -1.40 -14.06 4.08
N LEU A 202 -1.86 -15.17 4.66
CA LEU A 202 -1.10 -15.94 5.64
C LEU A 202 0.21 -16.50 5.05
N ARG A 203 0.18 -17.00 3.81
CA ARG A 203 1.39 -17.43 3.09
C ARG A 203 2.39 -16.29 2.89
N LEU A 204 1.93 -15.08 2.61
CA LEU A 204 2.79 -13.90 2.49
C LEU A 204 3.41 -13.54 3.84
N VAL A 205 2.61 -13.50 4.92
CA VAL A 205 3.10 -13.21 6.28
C VAL A 205 4.17 -14.22 6.69
N GLU A 206 3.93 -15.52 6.50
CA GLU A 206 4.92 -16.56 6.80
C GLU A 206 6.20 -16.39 5.96
N ALA A 207 6.05 -16.12 4.66
CA ALA A 207 7.18 -15.96 3.76
C ALA A 207 8.05 -14.75 4.10
N VAL A 208 7.45 -13.64 4.55
CA VAL A 208 8.17 -12.45 5.01
C VAL A 208 8.88 -12.74 6.34
N VAL A 209 8.18 -13.31 7.33
CA VAL A 209 8.73 -13.62 8.65
C VAL A 209 9.94 -14.53 8.58
N THR A 210 9.89 -15.56 7.75
CA THR A 210 10.97 -16.55 7.59
C THR A 210 12.23 -16.00 6.90
N ARG A 211 12.19 -14.77 6.38
CA ARG A 211 13.28 -14.15 5.61
C ARG A 211 13.80 -12.85 6.22
N GLN A 212 13.38 -12.54 7.45
CA GLN A 212 13.92 -11.42 8.21
C GLN A 212 15.41 -11.63 8.50
N GLN A 213 16.21 -10.58 8.32
CA GLN A 213 17.63 -10.58 8.62
C GLN A 213 17.88 -10.37 10.13
N PRO A 214 19.08 -10.72 10.65
CA PRO A 214 19.42 -10.51 12.06
C PRO A 214 19.29 -9.06 12.54
N SER A 215 19.40 -8.09 11.63
CA SER A 215 19.16 -6.66 11.92
C SER A 215 17.71 -6.33 12.27
N GLY A 216 16.76 -7.23 11.96
CA GLY A 216 15.32 -6.97 12.01
C GLY A 216 14.75 -6.44 10.69
N LEU A 217 15.60 -6.15 9.68
CA LEU A 217 15.19 -5.67 8.36
C LEU A 217 15.16 -6.82 7.33
N TRP A 218 14.95 -6.45 6.06
CA TRP A 218 14.98 -7.35 4.91
C TRP A 218 15.83 -6.74 3.80
N ASN A 219 16.56 -7.59 3.06
CA ASN A 219 17.24 -7.19 1.84
C ASN A 219 16.22 -6.70 0.79
N THR A 220 16.59 -5.69 0.00
CA THR A 220 15.70 -5.06 -0.99
C THR A 220 15.22 -6.04 -2.05
N VAL A 221 15.99 -7.09 -2.34
CA VAL A 221 15.53 -8.28 -3.03
C VAL A 221 15.49 -9.40 -1.99
N ILE A 222 14.28 -9.82 -1.60
CA ILE A 222 14.11 -10.80 -0.53
C ILE A 222 14.66 -12.15 -0.98
N GLY A 223 15.53 -12.72 -0.14
CA GLY A 223 16.25 -13.97 -0.43
C GLY A 223 17.61 -13.78 -1.09
N ASP A 224 18.02 -12.54 -1.34
CA ASP A 224 19.34 -12.19 -1.87
C ASP A 224 20.09 -11.29 -0.88
N THR A 225 21.00 -11.92 -0.12
CA THR A 225 21.81 -11.29 0.93
C THR A 225 22.89 -10.35 0.39
N ASP A 226 23.17 -10.37 -0.91
CA ASP A 226 24.14 -9.45 -1.53
C ASP A 226 23.53 -8.07 -1.80
N THR A 227 22.20 -7.92 -1.68
CA THR A 227 21.51 -6.64 -1.83
C THR A 227 21.36 -5.93 -0.49
N TYR A 228 21.34 -4.59 -0.50
CA TYR A 228 21.21 -3.80 0.72
C TYR A 228 19.88 -4.06 1.46
N GLU A 229 19.87 -3.87 2.78
CA GLU A 229 18.64 -3.87 3.60
C GLU A 229 17.91 -2.53 3.53
N GLU A 230 16.58 -2.55 3.62
CA GLU A 230 15.71 -1.38 3.43
C GLU A 230 14.66 -1.28 4.54
N THR A 231 14.32 -0.07 4.99
CA THR A 231 13.46 0.14 6.18
C THR A 231 11.97 0.17 5.89
N THR A 232 11.54 0.45 4.65
CA THR A 232 10.11 0.64 4.34
C THR A 232 9.30 -0.64 4.53
N LEU A 233 9.79 -1.81 4.07
CA LEU A 233 9.09 -3.08 4.33
C LEU A 233 8.93 -3.32 5.84
N ALA A 234 9.98 -3.08 6.63
CA ALA A 234 9.92 -3.28 8.07
C ALA A 234 8.85 -2.37 8.72
N ALA A 235 8.81 -1.08 8.35
CA ALA A 235 7.80 -0.16 8.87
C ALA A 235 6.38 -0.59 8.50
N MET A 236 6.15 -0.94 7.22
CA MET A 236 4.84 -1.43 6.75
C MET A 236 4.45 -2.74 7.44
N PHE A 237 5.38 -3.69 7.57
CA PHE A 237 5.15 -4.97 8.24
C PHE A 237 4.70 -4.75 9.70
N VAL A 238 5.35 -3.85 10.44
CA VAL A 238 4.97 -3.53 11.82
C VAL A 238 3.57 -2.94 11.90
N THR A 239 3.23 -1.97 11.03
CA THR A 239 1.87 -1.41 10.94
C THR A 239 0.83 -2.50 10.75
N GLU A 240 1.08 -3.37 9.78
CA GLU A 240 0.14 -4.39 9.35
C GLU A 240 -0.09 -5.46 10.41
N MET A 241 0.98 -5.99 11.01
CA MET A 241 0.90 -7.02 12.04
C MET A 241 0.32 -6.48 13.35
N THR A 242 0.64 -5.24 13.73
CA THR A 242 0.11 -4.61 14.94
C THR A 242 -1.41 -4.41 14.85
N SER A 243 -1.90 -4.00 13.68
CA SER A 243 -3.32 -3.69 13.48
C SER A 243 -4.18 -4.95 13.44
N ARG A 244 -3.70 -5.98 12.75
CA ARG A 244 -4.52 -7.16 12.43
C ARG A 244 -4.38 -8.29 13.44
N ARG A 245 -3.39 -8.18 14.34
CA ARG A 245 -3.10 -9.20 15.37
C ARG A 245 -2.95 -10.60 14.77
N VAL A 246 -2.35 -10.66 13.58
CA VAL A 246 -2.19 -11.88 12.80
C VAL A 246 -1.00 -12.67 13.33
N GLY A 247 -1.20 -13.99 13.49
CA GLY A 247 -0.12 -14.95 13.66
C GLY A 247 0.31 -15.23 15.10
N GLY A 248 1.24 -16.19 15.22
CA GLY A 248 1.75 -16.72 16.48
C GLY A 248 2.98 -15.97 17.02
N ALA A 249 3.69 -16.63 17.95
CA ALA A 249 4.92 -16.08 18.52
C ALA A 249 5.97 -15.64 17.46
N PRO A 250 6.21 -16.39 16.36
CA PRO A 250 7.19 -15.96 15.35
C PRO A 250 6.86 -14.60 14.71
N VAL A 251 5.58 -14.34 14.40
CA VAL A 251 5.14 -13.07 13.82
C VAL A 251 5.34 -11.92 14.81
N ARG A 252 5.02 -12.14 16.09
CA ARG A 252 5.23 -11.14 17.15
C ARG A 252 6.71 -10.81 17.33
N THR A 253 7.57 -11.82 17.37
CA THR A 253 9.03 -11.63 17.48
C THR A 253 9.56 -10.86 16.26
N ALA A 254 9.17 -11.25 15.05
CA ALA A 254 9.60 -10.55 13.84
C ALA A 254 9.11 -9.09 13.81
N THR A 255 7.88 -8.85 14.28
CA THR A 255 7.29 -7.51 14.39
C THR A 255 8.10 -6.63 15.35
N GLU A 256 8.46 -7.14 16.52
CA GLU A 256 9.24 -6.36 17.49
C GLU A 256 10.66 -6.09 16.99
N ASN A 257 11.33 -7.08 16.40
CA ASN A 257 12.64 -6.90 15.79
C ASN A 257 12.61 -5.81 14.70
N ALA A 258 11.59 -5.85 13.82
CA ALA A 258 11.41 -4.87 12.76
C ALA A 258 11.16 -3.47 13.33
N ARG A 259 10.36 -3.36 14.40
CA ARG A 259 10.06 -2.08 15.06
C ARG A 259 11.32 -1.45 15.65
N LEU A 260 12.12 -2.24 16.37
CA LEU A 260 13.38 -1.78 16.95
C LEU A 260 14.35 -1.34 15.84
N ALA A 261 14.46 -2.12 14.76
CA ALA A 261 15.30 -1.80 13.62
C ALA A 261 14.89 -0.48 12.97
N VAL A 262 13.60 -0.29 12.64
CA VAL A 262 13.08 0.95 12.04
C VAL A 262 13.38 2.15 12.94
N ARG A 263 13.08 2.06 14.25
CA ARG A 263 13.34 3.15 15.20
C ARG A 263 14.82 3.50 15.31
N SER A 264 15.72 2.52 15.20
CA SER A 264 17.17 2.76 15.23
C SER A 264 17.69 3.52 14.00
N HIS A 265 16.92 3.54 12.90
CA HIS A 265 17.21 4.28 11.68
C HIS A 265 16.44 5.60 11.55
N VAL A 266 15.78 6.06 12.63
CA VAL A 266 15.19 7.40 12.69
C VAL A 266 16.23 8.38 13.21
N THR A 267 16.60 9.33 12.35
CA THR A 267 17.52 10.43 12.71
C THR A 267 16.92 11.34 13.80
N SER A 268 17.77 12.16 14.44
CA SER A 268 17.32 13.17 15.42
C SER A 268 16.31 14.17 14.85
N ASP A 269 16.32 14.39 13.53
CA ASP A 269 15.40 15.29 12.84
C ASP A 269 14.11 14.58 12.39
N GLY A 270 13.92 13.31 12.77
CA GLY A 270 12.73 12.52 12.48
C GLY A 270 12.67 11.92 11.08
N HIS A 271 13.77 11.95 10.33
CA HIS A 271 13.86 11.27 9.04
C HIS A 271 14.19 9.78 9.19
N LEU A 272 13.49 8.94 8.45
CA LEU A 272 13.79 7.51 8.31
C LEU A 272 14.87 7.32 7.25
N GLU A 273 15.97 6.69 7.62
CA GLU A 273 17.07 6.32 6.73
C GLU A 273 16.87 4.97 6.05
N LEU A 274 17.78 4.61 5.14
CA LEU A 274 17.73 3.38 4.34
C LEU A 274 16.45 3.20 3.52
N VAL A 275 15.82 4.31 3.15
CA VAL A 275 14.64 4.31 2.26
C VAL A 275 15.10 4.44 0.83
N SER A 276 14.92 3.39 0.02
CA SER A 276 15.29 3.43 -1.40
C SER A 276 14.36 4.32 -2.23
N SER A 277 14.92 4.97 -3.24
CA SER A 277 14.18 5.78 -4.23
C SER A 277 13.11 4.99 -4.98
N ALA A 278 12.33 5.68 -5.83
CA ALA A 278 11.32 5.02 -6.66
C ALA A 278 11.96 3.90 -7.51
N THR A 279 11.39 2.71 -7.41
CA THR A 279 11.94 1.50 -8.04
C THR A 279 10.96 1.05 -9.12
N PRO A 280 11.31 1.11 -10.41
CA PRO A 280 10.49 0.54 -11.48
C PRO A 280 10.66 -0.99 -11.53
N ILE A 281 9.75 -1.68 -12.22
CA ILE A 281 10.00 -3.06 -12.66
C ILE A 281 11.25 -3.07 -13.54
N GLY A 282 12.18 -3.99 -13.28
CA GLY A 282 13.40 -4.11 -14.05
C GLY A 282 14.21 -5.35 -13.69
N GLN A 283 15.48 -5.33 -14.07
CA GLN A 283 16.44 -6.40 -13.76
C GLN A 283 16.93 -6.31 -12.32
N HIS A 284 17.64 -7.32 -11.83
CA HIS A 284 18.21 -7.33 -10.48
C HIS A 284 18.92 -6.02 -10.08
N SER A 285 19.80 -5.50 -10.95
CA SER A 285 20.52 -4.24 -10.72
C SER A 285 19.61 -3.03 -10.55
N THR A 286 18.39 -3.08 -11.13
CA THR A 286 17.36 -2.06 -10.93
C THR A 286 16.97 -1.97 -9.47
N TYR A 287 16.99 -3.07 -8.72
CA TYR A 287 16.66 -3.09 -7.29
C TYR A 287 17.91 -2.85 -6.44
N ALA A 288 19.00 -3.56 -6.73
CA ALA A 288 20.19 -3.62 -5.89
C ALA A 288 20.99 -2.31 -5.80
N THR A 289 20.70 -1.31 -6.65
CA THR A 289 21.49 -0.07 -6.77
C THR A 289 20.71 1.21 -6.52
N ARG A 290 19.47 1.14 -6.02
CA ARG A 290 18.67 2.34 -5.80
C ARG A 290 19.33 3.25 -4.76
N PRO A 291 19.46 4.55 -5.02
CA PRO A 291 19.94 5.47 -4.01
C PRO A 291 18.94 5.58 -2.85
N PHE A 292 19.48 5.77 -1.65
CA PHE A 292 18.69 6.14 -0.48
C PHE A 292 18.36 7.62 -0.46
N GLY A 293 17.28 7.97 0.25
CA GLY A 293 16.87 9.36 0.46
C GLY A 293 15.65 9.43 1.35
N PHE A 294 15.05 10.61 1.45
CA PHE A 294 13.82 10.82 2.22
C PHE A 294 12.66 10.96 1.26
N TYR A 295 11.67 10.07 1.37
CA TYR A 295 10.59 9.97 0.41
C TYR A 295 9.25 9.74 1.11
N PRO A 296 8.12 10.19 0.52
CA PRO A 296 6.79 9.99 1.09
C PRO A 296 6.47 8.53 1.47
N TRP A 297 6.93 7.54 0.70
CA TRP A 297 6.72 6.12 1.03
C TRP A 297 7.50 5.63 2.24
N GLY A 298 8.62 6.27 2.60
CA GLY A 298 9.36 5.98 3.83
C GLY A 298 8.77 6.70 5.04
N GLN A 299 8.59 8.03 4.94
CA GLN A 299 8.04 8.84 6.03
C GLN A 299 6.57 8.50 6.33
N GLY A 300 5.77 8.21 5.30
CA GLY A 300 4.39 7.77 5.46
C GLY A 300 4.31 6.42 6.17
N ALA A 301 5.15 5.45 5.79
CA ALA A 301 5.21 4.16 6.47
C ALA A 301 5.62 4.32 7.95
N LEU A 302 6.63 5.15 8.25
CA LEU A 302 7.04 5.46 9.62
C LEU A 302 5.89 6.06 10.44
N LEU A 303 5.21 7.08 9.90
CA LEU A 303 4.08 7.72 10.58
C LEU A 303 2.96 6.71 10.88
N ASN A 304 2.60 5.87 9.91
CA ASN A 304 1.60 4.83 10.12
C ASN A 304 2.03 3.82 11.18
N MET A 305 3.31 3.42 11.19
CA MET A 305 3.87 2.51 12.20
C MET A 305 3.74 3.09 13.61
N GLU A 306 4.21 4.32 13.81
CA GLU A 306 4.21 4.96 15.13
C GLU A 306 2.78 5.24 15.62
N CYS A 307 1.89 5.74 14.76
CA CYS A 307 0.53 6.10 15.17
C CYS A 307 -0.37 4.91 15.45
N ARG A 308 -0.08 3.73 14.88
CA ARG A 308 -0.83 2.50 15.19
C ARG A 308 -0.28 1.73 16.40
N SER A 309 0.91 2.10 16.88
CA SER A 309 1.48 1.53 18.11
C SER A 309 0.88 2.14 19.38
N SER A 310 0.43 3.40 19.33
CA SER A 310 -0.12 4.15 20.47
C SER A 310 -1.58 3.80 20.83
N ASP A 311 -2.35 3.23 19.90
CA ASP A 311 -3.75 2.85 20.16
C ASP A 311 -3.88 1.57 21.04
N ASN A 312 -2.76 0.94 21.41
CA ASN A 312 -2.71 -0.31 22.17
C ASN A 312 -1.92 -0.24 23.50
N GLU A 313 -1.54 0.96 23.98
CA GLU A 313 -0.99 1.16 25.34
C GLU A 313 -2.03 1.70 26.35
N GLY A 314 -3.32 1.57 26.04
CA GLY A 314 -4.45 1.92 26.92
C GLY A 314 -5.19 0.71 27.46
#